data_AF-A0A963FBS9-F1
#
_entry.id   AF-A0A963FBS9-F1
#
_cell.length_a   1.000
_cell.length_b   1.000
_cell.length_c   1.000
_cell.angle_alpha   90.00
_cell.angle_beta   90.00
_cell.angle_gamma   90.00
#
_symmetry.space_group_name_H-M   'P 1'
#
loop_
_entity.id
_entity.type
_entity.pdbx_description
1 polymer ?
#
loop_
_entity_poly.entity_id
_entity_poly.type
_entity_poly.pdbx_seq_one_letter_code
_entity_poly.pdbx_strand_id
1 'polypeptide(L)' 'MAGTISCVENQSARSYFRVYRFNRRTPDLLSRIRRWSELSRQRRELARLSDEMLKDIGISRIDALREARRPFWDDPKCRD' A
#
# COMPACT_ATOMS: atom_id res chain seq x y z
N MET A 1 43.01 35.07 -22.18
CA MET A 1 41.66 34.56 -22.49
C MET A 1 41.46 33.25 -21.73
N ALA A 2 40.23 33.05 -21.26
CA ALA A 2 39.79 32.06 -20.29
C ALA A 2 40.25 30.63 -20.60
N GLY A 3 40.64 29.92 -19.54
CA GLY A 3 40.77 28.48 -19.57
C GLY A 3 39.40 27.81 -19.50
N THR A 4 39.34 26.57 -19.95
CA THR A 4 38.36 25.56 -19.54
C THR A 4 38.94 24.20 -19.93
N ILE A 5 39.27 23.30 -19.01
CA ILE A 5 38.41 22.31 -18.35
C ILE A 5 38.92 20.91 -18.74
N SER A 6 39.39 20.21 -17.71
CA SER A 6 39.31 18.76 -17.48
C SER A 6 39.71 17.80 -18.61
N CYS A 7 40.90 17.21 -18.44
CA CYS A 7 41.09 15.78 -18.68
C CYS A 7 40.03 14.96 -17.91
N VAL A 8 39.76 13.74 -18.42
CA VAL A 8 38.90 12.67 -17.90
C VAL A 8 37.47 12.67 -18.44
N GLU A 9 37.32 12.24 -19.69
CA GLU A 9 36.08 11.65 -20.18
C GLU A 9 36.20 10.12 -20.14
N ASN A 10 36.25 9.56 -18.94
CA ASN A 10 36.11 8.12 -18.71
C ASN A 10 34.62 7.78 -18.56
N GLN A 11 33.93 7.58 -19.68
CA GLN A 11 32.50 7.20 -19.71
C GLN A 11 32.24 5.70 -19.93
N SER A 12 33.25 4.83 -19.77
CA SER A 12 33.04 3.37 -19.88
C SER A 12 32.43 2.73 -18.62
N ALA A 13 32.11 3.52 -17.58
CA ALA A 13 31.40 3.05 -16.39
C ALA A 13 29.87 3.23 -16.47
N ARG A 14 29.31 3.44 -17.67
CA ARG A 14 27.85 3.43 -17.91
C ARG A 14 27.31 2.00 -17.98
N SER A 15 27.69 1.15 -17.03
CA SER A 15 26.97 -0.09 -16.72
C SER A 15 25.65 0.25 -16.00
N TYR A 16 24.79 1.02 -16.68
CA TYR A 16 23.40 1.25 -16.28
C TYR A 16 22.50 0.07 -16.67
N PHE A 17 23.07 -1.03 -17.16
CA PHE A 17 22.33 -2.21 -17.56
C PHE A 17 22.12 -3.16 -16.37
N ARG A 18 21.48 -2.65 -15.31
CA ARG A 18 20.79 -3.49 -14.33
C ARG A 18 19.54 -4.01 -15.01
N VAL A 19 19.74 -5.07 -15.80
CA VAL A 19 18.77 -6.07 -16.25
C VAL A 19 17.38 -5.81 -15.65
N TYR A 20 16.49 -5.25 -16.46
CA TYR A 20 15.09 -5.08 -16.14
C TYR A 20 14.56 -6.40 -15.58
N ARG A 21 14.40 -6.45 -14.25
CA ARG A 21 13.83 -7.56 -13.50
C ARG A 21 12.36 -7.64 -13.89
N PHE A 22 12.07 -8.37 -14.97
CA PHE A 22 10.75 -8.79 -15.42
C PHE A 22 10.12 -9.77 -14.41
N ASN A 23 10.09 -9.41 -13.12
CA ASN A 23 9.23 -10.09 -12.19
C ASN A 23 7.82 -9.51 -12.39
N ARG A 24 7.16 -9.93 -13.47
CA ARG A 24 5.71 -9.83 -13.55
C ARG A 24 5.18 -10.75 -12.47
N ARG A 25 5.00 -10.20 -11.26
CA ARG A 25 4.17 -10.82 -10.23
C ARG A 25 2.80 -11.01 -10.87
N THR A 26 2.43 -12.24 -11.18
CA THR A 26 1.02 -12.54 -11.40
C THR A 26 0.30 -12.14 -10.11
N PRO A 27 -0.80 -11.38 -10.20
CA PRO A 27 -1.59 -11.09 -9.00
C PRO A 27 -2.15 -12.42 -8.52
N ASP A 28 -1.68 -12.89 -7.37
CA ASP A 28 -2.27 -14.07 -6.74
C ASP A 28 -3.68 -13.71 -6.24
N LEU A 29 -4.68 -14.16 -7.00
CA LEU A 29 -6.10 -13.93 -6.71
C LEU A 29 -6.46 -14.48 -5.33
N LEU A 30 -5.84 -15.59 -4.89
CA LEU A 30 -6.06 -16.16 -3.57
C LEU A 30 -5.53 -15.23 -2.46
N SER A 31 -4.33 -14.67 -2.61
CA SER A 31 -3.80 -13.65 -1.71
C SER A 31 -4.71 -12.43 -1.61
N ARG A 32 -5.30 -12.00 -2.74
CA ARG A 32 -6.22 -10.86 -2.78
C ARG A 32 -7.54 -11.16 -2.06
N ILE A 33 -8.10 -12.36 -2.24
CA ILE A 33 -9.31 -12.81 -1.52
C ILE A 33 -9.04 -12.95 -0.02
N ARG A 34 -7.88 -13.53 0.38
CA ARG A 34 -7.48 -13.63 1.79
C ARG A 34 -7.41 -12.26 2.45
N ARG A 35 -6.77 -11.31 1.78
CA ARG A 35 -6.69 -9.90 2.22
C ARG A 35 -8.07 -9.27 2.44
N TRP A 36 -9.00 -9.48 1.50
CA TRP A 36 -10.38 -8.99 1.64
C TRP A 36 -11.11 -9.62 2.83
N SER A 37 -10.90 -10.93 3.06
CA SER A 37 -11.46 -11.63 4.22
C SER A 37 -10.93 -11.06 5.55
N GLU A 38 -9.62 -10.82 5.63
CA GLU A 38 -8.98 -10.20 6.80
C GLU A 38 -9.51 -8.80 7.07
N LEU A 39 -9.60 -7.95 6.03
CA LEU A 39 -10.18 -6.60 6.14
C LEU A 39 -11.64 -6.66 6.62
N SER A 40 -12.45 -7.56 6.06
CA SER A 40 -13.84 -7.75 6.49
C SER A 40 -13.93 -8.19 7.96
N ARG A 41 -12.99 -9.03 8.42
CA ARG A 41 -12.95 -9.45 9.83
C ARG A 41 -12.60 -8.27 10.74
N GLN A 42 -11.56 -7.51 10.39
CA GLN A 42 -11.13 -6.32 11.15
C GLN A 42 -12.24 -5.28 11.25
N ARG A 43 -12.97 -5.03 10.15
CA ARG A 43 -14.13 -4.12 10.12
C ARG A 43 -15.26 -4.60 11.05
N ARG A 44 -15.51 -5.91 11.12
CA ARG A 44 -16.49 -6.48 12.05
C ARG A 44 -16.03 -6.41 13.50
N GLU A 45 -14.73 -6.59 13.76
CA GLU A 45 -14.15 -6.42 15.09
C GLU A 45 -14.26 -4.95 15.55
N LEU A 46 -13.98 -3.99 14.67
CA LEU A 46 -14.17 -2.55 14.93
C LEU A 46 -15.62 -2.22 15.31
N ALA A 47 -16.59 -2.83 14.63
CA ALA A 47 -18.02 -2.67 14.93
C ALA A 47 -18.45 -3.27 16.28
N ARG A 48 -17.69 -4.26 16.77
CA ARG A 48 -17.95 -4.97 18.03
C ARG A 48 -17.33 -4.29 19.24
N LEU A 49 -16.42 -3.34 19.04
CA LEU A 49 -15.82 -2.57 20.13
C LEU A 49 -16.92 -1.84 20.92
N SER A 50 -16.71 -1.71 22.24
CA SER A 50 -17.58 -0.94 23.10
C SER A 50 -17.47 0.57 22.79
N ASP A 51 -18.48 1.35 23.17
CA ASP A 51 -18.44 2.80 22.96
C ASP A 51 -17.27 3.48 23.68
N GLU A 52 -16.82 2.92 24.80
CA GLU A 52 -15.66 3.43 25.54
C GLU A 52 -14.37 3.22 24.76
N MET A 53 -14.15 2.02 24.20
CA MET A 53 -12.98 1.74 23.37
C MET A 53 -12.97 2.57 22.08
N LEU A 54 -14.16 2.81 21.49
CA LEU A 54 -14.30 3.67 20.32
C LEU A 54 -13.95 5.14 20.64
N LYS A 55 -14.30 5.62 21.85
CA LYS A 55 -13.92 6.96 22.32
C LYS A 55 -12.42 7.11 22.50
N ASP A 56 -11.73 6.11 23.03
CA ASP A 56 -10.28 6.16 23.24
C ASP A 56 -9.50 6.29 21.92
N ILE A 57 -9.98 5.66 20.84
CA ILE A 57 -9.41 5.80 19.49
C ILE A 57 -9.99 6.97 18.69
N GLY A 58 -10.91 7.75 19.29
CA GLY A 58 -11.52 8.92 18.67
C GLY A 58 -12.49 8.63 17.52
N ILE A 59 -13.07 7.43 17.46
CA ILE A 59 -14.01 7.01 16.41
C ILE A 59 -15.46 7.05 16.94
N SER A 60 -16.37 7.67 16.19
CA SER A 60 -17.80 7.62 16.52
C SER A 60 -18.39 6.24 16.24
N ARG A 61 -19.36 5.79 17.06
CA ARG A 61 -20.14 4.56 16.80
C ARG A 61 -20.72 4.52 15.40
N ILE A 62 -21.19 5.66 14.90
CA ILE A 62 -21.77 5.78 13.56
C ILE A 62 -20.71 5.49 12.48
N ASP A 63 -19.49 6.01 12.66
CA ASP A 63 -18.39 5.81 11.71
C ASP A 63 -17.87 4.37 11.76
N ALA A 64 -17.78 3.77 12.95
CA ALA A 64 -17.43 2.35 13.10
C ALA A 64 -18.44 1.45 12.38
N LEU A 65 -19.74 1.72 12.53
CA LEU A 65 -20.80 0.98 11.81
C LEU A 65 -20.78 1.25 10.31
N ARG A 66 -20.48 2.48 9.88
CA ARG A 66 -20.33 2.83 8.47
C ARG A 66 -19.18 2.05 7.84
N GLU A 67 -18.02 2.00 8.49
CA GLU A 67 -16.86 1.23 8.04
C GLU A 67 -17.15 -0.27 8.04
N ALA A 68 -17.90 -0.77 9.03
CA ALA A 68 -18.32 -2.16 9.11
C ALA A 68 -19.27 -2.60 7.98
N ARG A 69 -20.07 -1.66 7.45
CA ARG A 69 -20.99 -1.89 6.33
C ARG A 69 -20.32 -1.83 4.96
N ARG A 70 -19.04 -1.44 4.88
CA ARG A 70 -18.35 -1.37 3.59
C ARG A 70 -18.25 -2.75 2.95
N PRO A 71 -18.38 -2.84 1.62
CA PRO A 71 -18.22 -4.10 0.92
C PRO A 71 -16.85 -4.73 1.18
N PHE A 72 -16.80 -6.06 1.25
CA PHE A 72 -15.55 -6.78 1.55
C PHE A 72 -14.47 -6.59 0.47
N TRP A 73 -14.87 -6.26 -0.77
CA TRP A 73 -13.97 -6.01 -1.90
C TRP A 73 -13.43 -4.58 -1.98
N ASP A 74 -13.89 -3.68 -1.10
CA ASP A 74 -13.42 -2.29 -1.01
C ASP A 74 -12.09 -2.25 -0.24
N ASP A 75 -11.01 -2.53 -0.97
CA ASP A 75 -9.63 -2.52 -0.50
C ASP A 75 -8.95 -1.18 -0.81
N PRO A 76 -8.56 -0.38 0.20
CA PRO A 76 -7.88 0.89 -0.05
C PRO A 76 -6.56 0.71 -0.79
N LYS A 77 -5.89 -0.45 -0.70
CA LYS A 77 -4.60 -0.67 -1.40
C LYS A 77 -4.72 -0.87 -2.91
N CYS A 78 -5.92 -1.00 -3.48
CA CYS A 78 -6.08 -1.01 -4.93
C CYS A 78 -6.41 0.37 -5.50
N ARG A 79 -6.46 1.42 -4.66
CA ARG A 79 -6.66 2.82 -5.07
C ARG A 79 -5.35 3.61 -5.16
N ASP A 80 -4.21 3.01 -4.83
CA ASP A 80 -2.85 3.56 -4.97
C ASP A 80 -2.09 2.86 -6.11
#